data_AF-A0A0M3K9N7-F1
#
_entry.id   AF-A0A0M3K9N7-F1
#
_cell.length_a   1.000
_cell.length_b   1.000
_cell.length_c   1.000
_cell.angle_alpha   90.00
_cell.angle_beta   90.00
_cell.angle_gamma   90.00
#
_symmetry.space_group_name_H-M   'P 1'
#
loop_
_entity.id
_entity.type
_entity.pdbx_description
1 polymer ?
#
loop_
_entity_poly.entity_id
_entity_poly.type
_entity_poly.pdbx_seq_one_letter_code
_entity_poly.pdbx_strand_id
1 'polypeptide(L)'
;MLGLRPNDWRTQQLRSDLMNWPAELLWIFFVCVFPAIKCSQSEIERHLDMGKEFLSKGQFADALTHYHAAIELDPTNYQTLYRRATVLLAMGRSKSAVTDLDQVIELKPDFTALKADPSNHEVQHKVETVKQVKDFIRDAESSFKSGDYANAEYYYTKAIEAGHIGEAITMCTEFLKSSNPNDLDVLCDRAEAYLVNEQYDEAIADFQKAVKEHDSSRRAQEGLNKAQKLKKQSGKKDYYKILRVKRNANKREIMKAYRKLAQQWHPDNFSDEKEKKKAEKMFIDIASAKEVLTDAEKRAQFDKGEDPLDPEQQQHGGFQNPFYGGFPFAGDGGPFSFKFHFG
;
A
#
# COMPACT_ATOMS: atom_id res chain seq x y z
N MET A 1 26.53 8.57 -12.37
CA MET A 1 27.03 7.68 -13.43
C MET A 1 26.72 8.32 -14.77
N LEU A 2 27.69 8.37 -15.68
CA LEU A 2 27.60 9.10 -16.94
C LEU A 2 26.54 8.47 -17.86
N GLY A 3 25.38 9.11 -17.96
CA GLY A 3 24.33 8.77 -18.92
C GLY A 3 24.81 9.07 -20.34
N LEU A 4 25.31 8.06 -21.03
CA LEU A 4 25.93 8.18 -22.33
C LEU A 4 25.04 7.49 -23.39
N ARG A 5 24.44 8.28 -24.28
CA ARG A 5 23.61 7.77 -25.38
C ARG A 5 24.49 7.10 -26.44
N PRO A 6 24.03 6.06 -27.14
CA PRO A 6 24.85 5.28 -28.11
C PRO A 6 25.47 6.08 -29.28
N ASN A 7 24.98 7.29 -29.56
CA ASN A 7 25.44 8.18 -30.63
C ASN A 7 25.87 9.57 -30.11
N ASP A 8 26.17 9.71 -28.82
CA ASP A 8 26.72 10.95 -28.28
C ASP A 8 28.18 11.10 -28.74
N TRP A 9 28.61 12.30 -29.20
CA TRP A 9 30.00 12.55 -29.56
C TRP A 9 30.94 12.28 -28.37
N ARG A 10 30.45 12.40 -27.13
CA ARG A 10 31.19 12.00 -25.91
C ARG A 10 31.41 10.48 -25.81
N THR A 11 30.50 9.65 -26.33
CA THR A 11 30.73 8.20 -26.44
C THR A 11 31.72 7.84 -27.54
N GLN A 12 31.75 8.60 -28.62
CA GLN A 12 32.76 8.45 -29.67
C GLN A 12 34.14 8.90 -29.18
N GLN A 13 34.20 9.99 -28.40
CA GLN A 13 35.40 10.47 -27.72
C GLN A 13 35.92 9.44 -26.70
N LEU A 14 35.04 8.88 -25.85
CA LEU A 14 35.44 7.84 -24.91
C LEU A 14 35.90 6.54 -25.61
N ARG A 15 35.31 6.17 -26.75
CA ARG A 15 35.78 5.02 -27.56
C ARG A 15 37.14 5.30 -28.21
N SER A 16 37.40 6.51 -28.70
CA SER A 16 38.72 6.88 -29.22
C SER A 16 39.77 6.99 -28.11
N ASP A 17 39.37 7.47 -26.93
CA ASP A 17 40.25 7.65 -25.78
C ASP A 17 40.60 6.31 -25.13
N LEU A 18 39.65 5.35 -25.09
CA LEU A 18 39.88 3.97 -24.67
C LEU A 18 40.89 3.25 -25.58
N MET A 19 40.94 3.59 -26.87
CA MET A 19 41.93 3.03 -27.81
C MET A 19 43.35 3.55 -27.58
N ASN A 20 43.49 4.68 -26.88
CA ASN A 20 44.78 5.33 -26.58
C ASN A 20 45.26 5.08 -25.15
N TRP A 21 44.55 4.28 -24.35
CA TRP A 21 44.98 3.96 -22.99
C TRP A 21 46.12 2.93 -22.97
N PRO A 22 47.13 3.11 -22.10
CA PRO A 22 48.14 2.09 -21.88
C PRO A 22 47.49 0.78 -21.41
N ALA A 23 48.05 -0.35 -21.85
CA ALA A 23 47.49 -1.70 -21.65
C ALA A 23 47.18 -2.02 -20.17
N GLU A 24 47.92 -1.43 -19.23
CA GLU A 24 47.73 -1.58 -17.79
C GLU A 24 46.41 -0.96 -17.30
N LEU A 25 46.01 0.19 -17.84
CA LEU A 25 44.74 0.83 -17.52
C LEU A 25 43.55 0.13 -18.19
N LEU A 26 43.76 -0.41 -19.39
CA LEU A 26 42.77 -1.26 -20.06
C LEU A 26 42.53 -2.56 -19.29
N TRP A 27 43.57 -3.16 -18.73
CA TRP A 27 43.47 -4.35 -17.89
C TRP A 27 42.73 -4.05 -16.58
N ILE A 28 43.04 -2.94 -15.89
CA ILE A 28 42.30 -2.52 -14.69
C ILE A 28 40.82 -2.22 -15.00
N PHE A 29 40.52 -1.59 -16.14
CA PHE A 29 39.14 -1.38 -16.58
C PHE A 29 38.41 -2.70 -16.85
N PHE A 30 39.05 -3.65 -17.53
CA PHE A 30 38.46 -4.96 -17.82
C PHE A 30 38.34 -5.88 -16.60
N VAL A 31 39.27 -5.80 -15.66
CA VAL A 31 39.33 -6.66 -14.46
C VAL A 31 38.51 -6.11 -13.30
N CYS A 32 38.48 -4.79 -13.11
CA CYS A 32 37.80 -4.18 -11.97
C CYS A 32 36.44 -3.57 -12.34
N VAL A 33 36.32 -2.91 -13.50
CA VAL A 33 35.11 -2.15 -13.86
C VAL A 33 34.06 -3.03 -14.54
N PHE A 34 34.47 -3.93 -15.44
CA PHE A 34 33.54 -4.81 -16.16
C PHE A 34 32.79 -5.82 -15.27
N PRO A 35 33.42 -6.51 -14.30
CA PRO A 35 32.73 -7.39 -13.39
C PRO A 35 31.79 -6.64 -12.44
N ALA A 36 32.19 -5.44 -12.00
CA ALA A 36 31.35 -4.57 -11.17
C ALA A 36 30.08 -4.13 -11.92
N ILE A 37 30.18 -3.77 -13.21
CA ILE A 37 29.03 -3.42 -14.07
C ILE A 37 28.10 -4.62 -14.31
N LYS A 38 28.64 -5.84 -14.47
CA LYS A 38 27.81 -7.05 -14.61
C LYS A 38 27.06 -7.38 -13.32
N CYS A 39 27.72 -7.24 -12.17
CA CYS A 39 27.11 -7.52 -10.87
C CYS A 39 25.97 -6.54 -10.56
N SER A 40 26.14 -5.24 -10.90
CA SER A 40 25.09 -4.24 -10.71
C SER A 40 23.89 -4.46 -11.63
N GLN A 41 24.10 -4.90 -12.88
CA GLN A 41 22.99 -5.22 -13.80
C GLN A 41 22.18 -6.43 -13.33
N SER A 42 22.82 -7.50 -12.85
CA SER A 42 22.07 -8.66 -12.32
C SER A 42 21.28 -8.31 -11.06
N GLU A 43 21.78 -7.38 -10.25
CA GLU A 43 21.08 -6.90 -9.06
C GLU A 43 19.84 -6.06 -9.41
N ILE A 44 19.93 -5.17 -10.41
CA ILE A 44 18.79 -4.39 -10.93
C ILE A 44 17.69 -5.35 -11.43
N GLU A 45 18.06 -6.35 -12.23
CA GLU A 45 17.12 -7.30 -12.82
C GLU A 45 16.41 -8.14 -11.74
N ARG A 46 17.16 -8.56 -10.70
CA ARG A 46 16.58 -9.22 -9.52
C ARG A 46 15.52 -8.35 -8.84
N HIS A 47 15.81 -7.06 -8.62
CA HIS A 47 14.84 -6.13 -8.03
C HIS A 47 13.60 -5.93 -8.90
N LEU A 48 13.78 -5.86 -10.23
CA LEU A 48 12.67 -5.75 -11.18
C LEU A 48 11.76 -6.98 -11.15
N ASP A 49 12.32 -8.18 -11.07
CA ASP A 49 11.55 -9.42 -11.03
C ASP A 49 10.81 -9.61 -9.71
N MET A 50 11.45 -9.29 -8.58
CA MET A 50 10.76 -9.25 -7.29
C MET A 50 9.61 -8.24 -7.31
N GLY A 51 9.81 -7.04 -7.84
CA GLY A 51 8.76 -6.02 -7.98
C GLY A 51 7.56 -6.52 -8.81
N LYS A 52 7.82 -7.22 -9.92
CA LYS A 52 6.76 -7.83 -10.75
C LYS A 52 6.01 -8.94 -9.99
N GLU A 53 6.74 -9.78 -9.25
CA GLU A 53 6.15 -10.86 -8.48
C GLU A 53 5.20 -10.32 -7.39
N PHE A 54 5.66 -9.33 -6.61
CA PHE A 54 4.82 -8.68 -5.61
C PHE A 54 3.62 -7.96 -6.22
N LEU A 55 3.79 -7.32 -7.38
CA LEU A 55 2.70 -6.70 -8.11
C LEU A 55 1.64 -7.72 -8.53
N SER A 56 2.05 -8.90 -9.03
CA SER A 56 1.13 -9.99 -9.39
C SER A 56 0.36 -10.56 -8.19
N LYS A 57 0.93 -10.42 -6.98
CA LYS A 57 0.30 -10.81 -5.70
C LYS A 57 -0.55 -9.69 -5.09
N GLY A 58 -0.62 -8.51 -5.71
CA GLY A 58 -1.32 -7.34 -5.18
C GLY A 58 -0.63 -6.68 -3.97
N GLN A 59 0.63 -7.04 -3.69
CA GLN A 59 1.41 -6.48 -2.60
C GLN A 59 2.10 -5.19 -3.07
N PHE A 60 1.33 -4.11 -3.20
CA PHE A 60 1.81 -2.87 -3.81
C PHE A 60 2.96 -2.20 -3.03
N ALA A 61 2.92 -2.23 -1.69
CA ALA A 61 3.97 -1.62 -0.87
C ALA A 61 5.33 -2.33 -1.04
N ASP A 62 5.35 -3.66 -1.02
CA ASP A 62 6.56 -4.46 -1.24
C ASP A 62 7.09 -4.27 -2.67
N ALA A 63 6.20 -4.21 -3.66
CA ALA A 63 6.55 -3.92 -5.05
C ALA A 63 7.20 -2.53 -5.20
N LEU A 64 6.69 -1.50 -4.51
CA LEU A 64 7.29 -0.17 -4.51
C LEU A 64 8.71 -0.17 -3.96
N THR A 65 8.97 -0.88 -2.87
CA THR A 65 10.32 -0.97 -2.27
C THR A 65 11.33 -1.52 -3.28
N HIS A 66 10.98 -2.59 -3.99
CA HIS A 66 11.87 -3.17 -4.99
C HIS A 66 12.04 -2.29 -6.23
N TYR A 67 10.99 -1.60 -6.68
CA TYR A 67 11.13 -0.62 -7.77
C TYR A 67 11.92 0.62 -7.35
N HIS A 68 11.87 1.03 -6.08
CA HIS A 68 12.72 2.11 -5.57
C HIS A 68 14.19 1.72 -5.60
N ALA A 69 14.54 0.54 -5.07
CA ALA A 69 15.90 0.00 -5.10
C ALA A 69 16.43 -0.15 -6.54
N ALA A 70 15.60 -0.61 -7.48
CA ALA A 70 15.99 -0.70 -8.88
C ALA A 70 16.28 0.67 -9.52
N ILE A 71 15.59 1.75 -9.10
CA ILE A 71 15.82 3.11 -9.58
C ILE A 71 17.07 3.73 -8.96
N GLU A 72 17.38 3.43 -7.70
CA GLU A 72 18.64 3.88 -7.08
C GLU A 72 19.87 3.33 -7.82
N LEU A 73 19.76 2.10 -8.34
CA LEU A 73 20.80 1.43 -9.10
C LEU A 73 20.86 1.88 -10.58
N ASP A 74 19.71 2.10 -11.22
CA ASP A 74 19.63 2.67 -12.58
C ASP A 74 18.52 3.73 -12.69
N PRO A 75 18.85 5.01 -12.43
CA PRO A 75 17.91 6.12 -12.55
C PRO A 75 17.44 6.40 -13.98
N THR A 76 18.12 5.84 -14.99
CA THR A 76 17.84 6.11 -16.41
C THR A 76 16.93 5.08 -17.06
N ASN A 77 16.55 4.03 -16.32
CA ASN A 77 15.67 3.00 -16.84
C ASN A 77 14.19 3.43 -16.80
N TYR A 78 13.71 3.91 -17.95
CA TYR A 78 12.30 4.31 -18.12
C TYR A 78 11.30 3.17 -17.81
N GLN A 79 11.67 1.90 -17.99
CA GLN A 79 10.74 0.79 -17.70
C GLN A 79 10.52 0.66 -16.19
N THR A 80 11.56 0.86 -15.38
CA THR A 80 11.46 0.83 -13.92
C THR A 80 10.61 1.99 -13.41
N LEU A 81 10.85 3.20 -13.94
CA LEU A 81 10.05 4.38 -13.62
C LEU A 81 8.57 4.20 -13.99
N TYR A 82 8.29 3.69 -15.18
CA TYR A 82 6.92 3.42 -15.63
C TYR A 82 6.22 2.35 -14.75
N ARG A 83 6.94 1.30 -14.37
CA ARG A 83 6.41 0.26 -13.47
C ARG A 83 6.13 0.82 -12.08
N ARG A 84 7.05 1.61 -11.50
CA ARG A 84 6.84 2.29 -10.22
C ARG A 84 5.64 3.24 -10.28
N ALA A 85 5.54 4.06 -11.33
CA ALA A 85 4.39 4.93 -11.56
C ALA A 85 3.06 4.16 -11.59
N THR A 86 3.04 2.99 -12.25
CA THR A 86 1.85 2.14 -12.31
C THR A 86 1.44 1.64 -10.92
N VAL A 87 2.40 1.21 -10.10
CA VAL A 87 2.14 0.79 -8.72
C VAL A 87 1.69 1.98 -7.86
N LEU A 88 2.30 3.15 -8.03
CA LEU A 88 1.92 4.38 -7.33
C LEU A 88 0.48 4.79 -7.68
N LEU A 89 0.08 4.72 -8.95
CA LEU A 89 -1.31 4.95 -9.37
C LEU A 89 -2.27 3.93 -8.75
N ALA A 90 -1.91 2.65 -8.73
CA ALA A 90 -2.71 1.61 -8.07
C ALA A 90 -2.86 1.84 -6.55
N MET A 91 -1.94 2.58 -5.94
CA MET A 91 -1.98 3.00 -4.53
C MET A 91 -2.56 4.41 -4.32
N GLY A 92 -3.06 5.09 -5.36
CA GLY A 92 -3.60 6.45 -5.27
C GLY A 92 -2.55 7.55 -5.01
N ARG A 93 -1.26 7.26 -5.22
CA ARG A 93 -0.12 8.18 -5.02
C ARG A 93 0.29 8.89 -6.32
N SER A 94 -0.61 9.68 -6.85
CA SER A 94 -0.51 10.17 -8.22
C SER A 94 0.55 11.25 -8.46
N LYS A 95 0.88 12.09 -7.48
CA LYS A 95 1.93 13.12 -7.62
C LYS A 95 3.31 12.49 -7.86
N SER A 96 3.59 11.43 -7.10
CA SER A 96 4.80 10.63 -7.29
C SER A 96 4.77 9.89 -8.61
N ALA A 97 3.61 9.33 -9.00
CA ALA A 97 3.46 8.65 -10.29
C ALA A 97 3.67 9.59 -11.48
N VAL A 98 3.12 10.80 -11.40
CA VAL A 98 3.29 11.88 -12.38
C VAL A 98 4.76 12.23 -12.53
N THR A 99 5.48 12.37 -11.42
CA THR A 99 6.92 12.69 -11.44
C THR A 99 7.69 11.62 -12.19
N ASP A 100 7.39 10.34 -11.92
CA ASP A 100 8.01 9.20 -12.61
C ASP A 100 7.64 9.17 -14.09
N LEU A 101 6.39 9.47 -14.45
CA LEU A 101 5.94 9.52 -15.84
C LEU A 101 6.55 10.69 -16.62
N ASP A 102 6.71 11.86 -15.99
CA ASP A 102 7.37 13.02 -16.60
C ASP A 102 8.84 12.66 -16.90
N GLN A 103 9.54 11.97 -15.98
CA GLN A 103 10.88 11.42 -16.24
C GLN A 103 10.91 10.37 -17.36
N VAL A 104 9.91 9.50 -17.46
CA VAL A 104 9.79 8.53 -18.57
C VAL A 104 9.70 9.27 -19.91
N ILE A 105 8.90 10.34 -19.97
CA ILE A 105 8.73 11.17 -21.17
C ILE A 105 10.05 11.87 -21.54
N GLU A 106 10.78 12.39 -20.56
CA GLU A 106 12.10 13.00 -20.76
C GLU A 106 13.16 12.01 -21.27
N LEU A 107 13.20 10.81 -20.68
CA LEU A 107 14.19 9.77 -21.01
C LEU A 107 13.92 9.12 -22.36
N LYS A 108 12.65 8.97 -22.74
CA LYS A 108 12.25 8.39 -24.01
C LYS A 108 11.23 9.30 -24.70
N PRO A 109 11.70 10.29 -25.47
CA PRO A 109 10.81 11.14 -26.28
C PRO A 109 9.95 10.32 -27.26
N ASP A 110 10.47 9.19 -27.79
CA ASP A 110 9.72 8.21 -28.60
C ASP A 110 8.66 7.41 -27.82
N PHE A 111 8.56 7.56 -26.49
CA PHE A 111 7.39 7.09 -25.75
C PHE A 111 6.13 7.86 -26.17
N THR A 112 6.28 9.05 -26.77
CA THR A 112 5.21 9.71 -27.51
C THR A 112 4.80 8.97 -28.79
N ALA A 113 5.67 8.14 -29.38
CA ALA A 113 5.28 7.22 -30.46
C ALA A 113 4.51 5.98 -29.93
N LEU A 114 4.77 5.54 -28.68
CA LEU A 114 3.91 4.59 -27.94
C LEU A 114 2.53 5.18 -27.59
N LYS A 115 2.41 6.51 -27.45
CA LYS A 115 1.14 7.25 -27.38
C LYS A 115 0.35 7.16 -28.69
N ALA A 116 1.06 7.02 -29.82
CA ALA A 116 0.49 6.93 -31.17
C ALA A 116 0.25 5.49 -31.65
N ASP A 117 0.64 4.47 -30.87
CA ASP A 117 0.28 3.07 -31.14
C ASP A 117 -1.18 2.82 -30.69
N PRO A 118 -2.13 2.66 -31.62
CA PRO A 118 -3.54 2.45 -31.29
C PRO A 118 -3.80 1.13 -30.56
N SER A 119 -2.82 0.22 -30.56
CA SER A 119 -2.91 -1.12 -29.96
C SER A 119 -2.78 -1.12 -28.43
N ASN A 120 -2.26 -0.04 -27.84
CA ASN A 120 -1.93 0.02 -26.41
C ASN A 120 -2.91 0.89 -25.60
N HIS A 121 -4.17 0.46 -25.59
CA HIS A 121 -5.28 1.13 -24.90
C HIS A 121 -5.03 1.37 -23.40
N GLU A 122 -4.24 0.51 -22.75
CA GLU A 122 -3.97 0.62 -21.31
C GLU A 122 -3.05 1.81 -20.98
N VAL A 123 -2.01 2.04 -21.79
CA VAL A 123 -1.11 3.19 -21.62
C VAL A 123 -1.84 4.48 -21.95
N GLN A 124 -2.66 4.49 -23.01
CA GLN A 124 -3.45 5.67 -23.40
C GLN A 124 -4.45 6.07 -22.31
N HIS A 125 -5.19 5.10 -21.78
CA HIS A 125 -6.15 5.36 -20.70
C HIS A 125 -5.44 5.95 -19.48
N LYS A 126 -4.33 5.34 -19.03
CA LYS A 126 -3.59 5.81 -17.84
C LYS A 126 -3.00 7.21 -18.03
N VAL A 127 -2.44 7.52 -19.20
CA VAL A 127 -1.89 8.85 -19.50
C VAL A 127 -2.99 9.91 -19.58
N GLU A 128 -4.12 9.58 -20.19
CA GLU A 128 -5.27 10.47 -20.30
C GLU A 128 -5.90 10.73 -18.93
N THR A 129 -6.04 9.71 -18.07
CA THR A 129 -6.47 9.89 -16.67
C THR A 129 -5.54 10.82 -15.91
N VAL A 130 -4.23 10.63 -16.02
CA VAL A 130 -3.24 11.51 -15.37
C VAL A 130 -3.33 12.96 -15.86
N LYS A 131 -3.54 13.15 -17.17
CA LYS A 131 -3.71 14.48 -17.76
C LYS A 131 -5.00 15.15 -17.26
N GLN A 132 -6.11 14.43 -17.30
CA GLN A 132 -7.41 14.93 -16.83
C GLN A 132 -7.33 15.36 -15.36
N VAL A 133 -6.59 14.63 -14.53
CA VAL A 133 -6.41 15.00 -13.13
C VAL A 133 -5.48 16.19 -12.95
N LYS A 134 -4.38 16.28 -13.71
CA LYS A 134 -3.55 17.51 -13.75
C LYS A 134 -4.40 18.74 -14.11
N ASP A 135 -5.31 18.60 -15.06
CA ASP A 135 -6.22 19.67 -15.47
C ASP A 135 -7.24 20.01 -14.36
N PHE A 136 -7.88 19.01 -13.73
CA PHE A 136 -8.79 19.27 -12.59
C PHE A 136 -8.10 19.96 -11.41
N ILE A 137 -6.87 19.57 -11.08
CA ILE A 137 -6.12 20.20 -9.99
C ILE A 137 -5.76 21.64 -10.33
N ARG A 138 -5.30 21.89 -11.57
CA ARG A 138 -4.99 23.26 -12.02
C ARG A 138 -6.22 24.15 -11.96
N ASP A 139 -7.36 23.64 -12.41
CA ASP A 139 -8.60 24.40 -12.48
C ASP A 139 -9.19 24.62 -11.07
N ALA A 140 -9.02 23.66 -10.15
CA ALA A 140 -9.33 23.82 -8.74
C ALA A 140 -8.47 24.91 -8.08
N GLU A 141 -7.14 24.88 -8.29
CA GLU A 141 -6.21 25.90 -7.77
C GLU A 141 -6.50 27.30 -8.31
N SER A 142 -6.87 27.40 -9.59
CA SER A 142 -7.25 28.67 -10.21
C SER A 142 -8.53 29.23 -9.59
N SER A 143 -9.56 28.38 -9.44
CA SER A 143 -10.86 28.74 -8.85
C SER A 143 -10.70 29.17 -7.39
N PHE A 144 -9.84 28.46 -6.65
CA PHE A 144 -9.48 28.78 -5.28
C PHE A 144 -8.79 30.15 -5.16
N LYS A 145 -7.82 30.44 -6.03
CA LYS A 145 -7.12 31.74 -6.07
C LYS A 145 -8.05 32.91 -6.41
N SER A 146 -9.09 32.66 -7.20
CA SER A 146 -10.11 33.66 -7.52
C SER A 146 -11.19 33.84 -6.43
N GLY A 147 -11.17 33.04 -5.36
CA GLY A 147 -12.20 33.07 -4.32
C GLY A 147 -13.51 32.38 -4.70
N ASP A 148 -13.51 31.59 -5.77
CA ASP A 148 -14.65 30.80 -6.21
C ASP A 148 -14.55 29.38 -5.65
N TYR A 149 -14.91 29.27 -4.38
CA TYR A 149 -14.74 28.06 -3.59
C TYR A 149 -15.69 26.93 -4.02
N ALA A 150 -16.85 27.26 -4.59
CA ALA A 150 -17.81 26.26 -5.09
C ALA A 150 -17.29 25.53 -6.33
N ASN A 151 -16.62 26.24 -7.24
CA ASN A 151 -15.96 25.62 -8.38
C ASN A 151 -14.70 24.85 -7.98
N ALA A 152 -13.96 25.33 -6.98
CA ALA A 152 -12.82 24.60 -6.42
C ALA A 152 -13.28 23.25 -5.81
N GLU A 153 -14.34 23.25 -4.99
CA GLU A 153 -14.94 22.05 -4.40
C GLU A 153 -15.37 21.01 -5.45
N TYR A 154 -15.99 21.48 -6.54
CA TYR A 154 -16.40 20.62 -7.67
C TYR A 154 -15.20 19.91 -8.31
N TYR A 155 -14.13 20.65 -8.63
CA TYR A 155 -12.94 20.08 -9.25
C TYR A 155 -12.15 19.17 -8.30
N TYR A 156 -12.14 19.48 -7.00
CA TYR A 156 -11.56 18.60 -5.98
C TYR A 156 -12.32 17.28 -5.85
N THR A 157 -13.65 17.34 -5.85
CA THR A 157 -14.50 16.13 -5.83
C THR A 157 -14.26 15.26 -7.06
N LYS A 158 -14.13 15.87 -8.25
CA LYS A 158 -13.80 15.15 -9.49
C LYS A 158 -12.40 14.52 -9.48
N ALA A 159 -11.42 15.17 -8.87
CA ALA A 159 -10.08 14.61 -8.69
C ALA A 159 -10.09 13.42 -7.71
N ILE A 160 -10.90 13.48 -6.64
CA ILE A 160 -11.08 12.38 -5.69
C ILE A 160 -11.77 11.19 -6.35
N GLU A 161 -12.85 11.41 -7.11
CA GLU A 161 -13.54 10.37 -7.90
C GLU A 161 -12.62 9.69 -8.93
N ALA A 162 -11.61 10.41 -9.43
CA ALA A 162 -10.59 9.87 -10.33
C ALA A 162 -9.53 9.01 -9.62
N GLY A 163 -9.55 8.89 -8.28
CA GLY A 163 -8.68 8.00 -7.49
C GLY A 163 -7.46 8.67 -6.84
N HIS A 164 -7.44 9.99 -6.67
CA HIS A 164 -6.26 10.77 -6.28
C HIS A 164 -6.31 11.27 -4.82
N ILE A 165 -6.57 10.36 -3.90
CA ILE A 165 -6.84 10.66 -2.49
C ILE A 165 -5.62 11.26 -1.76
N GLY A 166 -4.41 10.81 -2.10
CA GLY A 166 -3.17 11.28 -1.45
C GLY A 166 -2.82 12.75 -1.75
N GLU A 167 -3.21 13.26 -2.92
CA GLU A 167 -3.01 14.66 -3.30
C GLU A 167 -3.93 15.58 -2.52
N ALA A 168 -5.22 15.22 -2.42
CA ALA A 168 -6.20 15.95 -1.61
C ALA A 168 -5.74 16.10 -0.15
N ILE A 169 -5.24 15.01 0.46
CA ILE A 169 -4.71 15.03 1.83
C ILE A 169 -3.53 15.99 1.98
N THR A 170 -2.59 15.98 1.01
CA THR A 170 -1.39 16.82 1.04
C THR A 170 -1.77 18.30 0.97
N MET A 171 -2.65 18.67 0.04
CA MET A 171 -3.11 20.05 -0.14
C MET A 171 -3.86 20.56 1.08
N CYS A 172 -4.80 19.77 1.62
CA CYS A 172 -5.51 20.15 2.85
C CYS A 172 -4.52 20.34 4.02
N THR A 173 -3.47 19.51 4.09
CA THR A 173 -2.43 19.63 5.12
C THR A 173 -1.58 20.88 4.97
N GLU A 174 -1.19 21.25 3.74
CA GLU A 174 -0.46 22.48 3.48
C GLU A 174 -1.32 23.72 3.73
N PHE A 175 -2.61 23.66 3.38
CA PHE A 175 -3.56 24.72 3.66
C PHE A 175 -3.73 24.97 5.17
N LEU A 176 -4.01 23.92 5.94
CA LEU A 176 -4.16 24.02 7.40
C LEU A 176 -2.87 24.52 8.08
N LYS A 177 -1.69 24.25 7.50
CA LYS A 177 -0.40 24.78 8.01
C LYS A 177 -0.19 26.25 7.69
N SER A 178 -0.54 26.69 6.48
CA SER A 178 -0.23 28.03 5.96
C SER A 178 -1.31 29.07 6.28
N SER A 179 -2.55 28.63 6.46
CA SER A 179 -3.72 29.47 6.67
C SER A 179 -4.29 29.24 8.09
N ASN A 180 -5.53 28.79 8.22
CA ASN A 180 -6.16 28.49 9.50
C ASN A 180 -6.03 26.99 9.83
N PRO A 181 -5.32 26.59 10.90
CA PRO A 181 -5.18 25.19 11.30
C PRO A 181 -6.48 24.52 11.75
N ASN A 182 -7.51 25.31 12.06
CA ASN A 182 -8.78 24.87 12.62
C ASN A 182 -9.96 25.13 11.66
N ASP A 183 -9.67 25.31 10.38
CA ASP A 183 -10.70 25.51 9.37
C ASP A 183 -11.64 24.28 9.29
N LEU A 184 -12.93 24.51 9.55
CA LEU A 184 -13.94 23.45 9.65
C LEU A 184 -14.04 22.64 8.37
N ASP A 185 -14.13 23.32 7.23
CA ASP A 185 -14.41 22.71 5.95
C ASP A 185 -13.20 21.90 5.50
N VAL A 186 -11.99 22.46 5.63
CA VAL A 186 -10.76 21.74 5.26
C VAL A 186 -10.47 20.57 6.18
N LEU A 187 -10.80 20.65 7.47
CA LEU A 187 -10.72 19.49 8.37
C LEU A 187 -11.69 18.38 7.95
N CYS A 188 -12.93 18.73 7.58
CA CYS A 188 -13.92 17.76 7.10
C CYS A 188 -13.49 17.13 5.78
N ASP A 189 -13.04 17.92 4.81
CA ASP A 189 -12.60 17.43 3.50
C ASP A 189 -11.38 16.53 3.61
N ARG A 190 -10.41 16.88 4.47
CA ARG A 190 -9.24 16.03 4.73
C ARG A 190 -9.63 14.73 5.43
N ALA A 191 -10.55 14.79 6.38
CA ALA A 191 -11.05 13.61 7.08
C ALA A 191 -11.81 12.67 6.13
N GLU A 192 -12.61 13.21 5.22
CA GLU A 192 -13.29 12.44 4.18
C GLU A 192 -12.29 11.77 3.24
N ALA A 193 -11.24 12.48 2.81
CA ALA A 193 -10.15 11.89 2.03
C ALA A 193 -9.46 10.76 2.80
N TYR A 194 -9.18 10.94 4.10
CA TYR A 194 -8.66 9.87 4.95
C TYR A 194 -9.60 8.66 5.06
N LEU A 195 -10.92 8.86 5.11
CA LEU A 195 -11.88 7.76 5.09
C LEU A 195 -11.82 6.93 3.80
N VAL A 196 -11.72 7.60 2.65
CA VAL A 196 -11.58 6.91 1.37
C VAL A 196 -10.23 6.17 1.30
N ASN A 197 -9.19 6.72 1.93
CA ASN A 197 -7.87 6.06 2.05
C ASN A 197 -7.79 4.98 3.15
N GLU A 198 -8.91 4.64 3.81
CA GLU A 198 -8.98 3.72 4.95
C GLU A 198 -8.09 4.09 6.16
N GLN A 199 -7.68 5.36 6.23
CA GLN A 199 -6.92 5.95 7.34
C GLN A 199 -7.90 6.46 8.41
N TYR A 200 -8.56 5.51 9.08
CA TYR A 200 -9.67 5.84 9.97
C TYR A 200 -9.25 6.62 11.22
N ASP A 201 -8.02 6.42 11.70
CA ASP A 201 -7.52 7.12 12.89
C ASP A 201 -7.31 8.61 12.61
N GLU A 202 -6.68 8.93 11.48
CA GLU A 202 -6.47 10.29 11.01
C GLU A 202 -7.79 10.99 10.69
N ALA A 203 -8.73 10.27 10.03
CA ALA A 203 -10.07 10.77 9.77
C ALA A 203 -10.82 11.14 11.07
N ILE A 204 -10.78 10.26 12.08
CA ILE A 204 -11.43 10.51 13.37
C ILE A 204 -10.80 11.72 14.06
N ALA A 205 -9.47 11.84 14.03
CA ALA A 205 -8.77 12.95 14.66
C ALA A 205 -9.19 14.31 14.06
N ASP A 206 -9.27 14.39 12.73
CA ASP A 206 -9.69 15.61 12.04
C ASP A 206 -11.17 15.94 12.31
N PHE A 207 -12.08 14.95 12.27
CA PHE A 207 -13.48 15.18 12.63
C PHE A 207 -13.65 15.57 14.10
N GLN A 208 -12.88 14.99 15.03
CA GLN A 208 -12.90 15.40 16.43
C GLN A 208 -12.43 16.84 16.61
N LYS A 209 -11.39 17.23 15.87
CA LYS A 209 -10.91 18.61 15.87
C LYS A 209 -11.96 19.57 15.32
N ALA A 210 -12.60 19.21 14.22
CA ALA A 210 -13.70 19.96 13.61
C ALA A 210 -14.90 20.12 14.55
N VAL A 211 -15.33 19.05 15.22
CA VAL A 211 -16.40 19.10 16.22
C VAL A 211 -16.03 20.01 17.38
N LYS A 212 -14.81 19.88 17.93
CA LYS A 212 -14.36 20.68 19.08
C LYS A 212 -14.37 22.18 18.84
N GLU A 213 -14.02 22.62 17.63
CA GLU A 213 -14.01 24.04 17.26
C GLU A 213 -15.41 24.52 16.85
N HIS A 214 -16.25 23.62 16.33
CA HIS A 214 -17.60 23.91 15.86
C HIS A 214 -18.61 22.83 16.29
N ASP A 215 -19.00 22.84 17.57
CA ASP A 215 -19.87 21.83 18.18
C ASP A 215 -21.24 21.67 17.48
N SER A 216 -21.71 22.70 16.76
CA SER A 216 -22.98 22.68 16.03
C SER A 216 -22.90 22.11 14.61
N SER A 217 -21.70 21.76 14.12
CA SER A 217 -21.53 21.26 12.77
C SER A 217 -22.08 19.84 12.62
N ARG A 218 -23.27 19.73 12.00
CA ARG A 218 -23.88 18.43 11.65
C ARG A 218 -22.94 17.57 10.79
N ARG A 219 -22.24 18.19 9.83
CA ARG A 219 -21.31 17.52 8.92
C ARG A 219 -20.18 16.83 9.69
N ALA A 220 -19.53 17.56 10.60
CA ALA A 220 -18.43 17.02 11.39
C ALA A 220 -18.90 15.90 12.33
N GLN A 221 -20.07 16.05 12.95
CA GLN A 221 -20.62 15.03 13.85
C GLN A 221 -21.02 13.74 13.12
N GLU A 222 -21.68 13.86 11.96
CA GLU A 222 -22.03 12.71 11.10
C GLU A 222 -20.78 12.03 10.54
N GLY A 223 -19.79 12.82 10.11
CA GLY A 223 -18.48 12.35 9.66
C GLY A 223 -17.76 11.56 10.75
N LEU A 224 -17.73 12.08 11.98
CA LEU A 224 -17.13 11.40 13.15
C LEU A 224 -17.78 10.04 13.42
N ASN A 225 -19.12 10.00 13.47
CA ASN A 225 -19.86 8.76 13.70
C ASN A 225 -19.59 7.73 12.59
N LYS A 226 -19.57 8.19 11.32
CA LYS A 226 -19.23 7.34 10.17
C LYS A 226 -17.80 6.80 10.29
N ALA A 227 -16.83 7.66 10.62
CA ALA A 227 -15.43 7.29 10.76
C ALA A 227 -15.22 6.24 11.87
N GLN A 228 -15.83 6.44 13.04
CA GLN A 228 -15.79 5.49 14.14
C GLN A 228 -16.44 4.14 13.78
N LYS A 229 -17.59 4.17 13.09
CA LYS A 229 -18.25 2.95 12.61
C LYS A 229 -17.37 2.19 11.62
N LEU A 230 -16.76 2.88 10.66
CA LEU A 230 -15.85 2.27 9.69
C LEU A 230 -14.58 1.73 10.35
N LYS A 231 -14.00 2.44 11.32
CA LYS A 231 -12.88 1.94 12.14
C LYS A 231 -13.25 0.66 12.89
N LYS A 232 -14.44 0.63 13.51
CA LYS A 232 -14.91 -0.58 14.20
C LYS A 232 -15.12 -1.72 13.21
N GLN A 233 -15.64 -1.45 12.02
CA GLN A 233 -15.83 -2.44 10.96
C GLN A 233 -14.52 -2.95 10.36
N SER A 234 -13.51 -2.09 10.17
CA SER A 234 -12.20 -2.50 9.65
C SER A 234 -11.39 -3.32 10.65
N GLY A 235 -11.60 -3.07 11.95
CA GLY A 235 -11.07 -3.90 13.03
C GLY A 235 -11.76 -5.27 13.18
N LYS A 236 -12.96 -5.47 12.60
CA LYS A 236 -13.65 -6.77 12.65
C LYS A 236 -12.91 -7.77 11.78
N LYS A 237 -12.49 -8.88 12.40
CA LYS A 237 -11.79 -9.96 11.72
C LYS A 237 -12.76 -10.67 10.79
N ASP A 238 -12.41 -10.77 9.50
CA ASP A 238 -13.15 -11.64 8.57
C ASP A 238 -12.59 -13.07 8.66
N TYR A 239 -13.24 -13.89 9.50
CA TYR A 239 -12.82 -15.27 9.76
C TYR A 239 -12.77 -16.14 8.49
N TYR A 240 -13.63 -15.88 7.49
CA TYR A 240 -13.59 -16.60 6.22
C TYR A 240 -12.36 -16.23 5.39
N LYS A 241 -11.99 -14.94 5.36
CA LYS A 241 -10.77 -14.47 4.70
C LYS A 241 -9.51 -14.99 5.40
N ILE A 242 -9.49 -15.04 6.73
CA ILE A 242 -8.36 -15.58 7.52
C ILE A 242 -8.07 -17.04 7.14
N LEU A 243 -9.11 -17.89 7.12
CA LEU A 243 -8.96 -19.30 6.73
C LEU A 243 -8.91 -19.51 5.20
N ARG A 244 -9.08 -18.45 4.40
CA ARG A 244 -9.11 -18.50 2.94
C ARG A 244 -10.17 -19.49 2.40
N VAL A 245 -11.33 -19.50 3.03
CA VAL A 245 -12.47 -20.36 2.66
C VAL A 245 -13.67 -19.52 2.23
N LYS A 246 -14.56 -20.10 1.42
CA LYS A 246 -15.80 -19.44 1.01
C LYS A 246 -16.79 -19.36 2.18
N ARG A 247 -17.71 -18.38 2.15
CA ARG A 247 -18.77 -18.24 3.18
C ARG A 247 -19.67 -19.47 3.32
N ASN A 248 -19.85 -20.23 2.25
CA ASN A 248 -20.61 -21.48 2.26
C ASN A 248 -19.77 -22.74 2.59
N ALA A 249 -18.50 -22.57 3.02
CA ALA A 249 -17.62 -23.70 3.29
C ALA A 249 -18.17 -24.60 4.41
N ASN A 250 -18.05 -25.91 4.21
CA ASN A 250 -18.47 -26.89 5.21
C ASN A 250 -17.41 -27.07 6.31
N LYS A 251 -17.81 -27.70 7.43
CA LYS A 251 -16.92 -27.91 8.59
C LYS A 251 -15.64 -28.67 8.24
N ARG A 252 -15.68 -29.60 7.29
CA ARG A 252 -14.50 -30.39 6.86
C ARG A 252 -13.49 -29.50 6.12
N GLU A 253 -13.96 -28.63 5.23
CA GLU A 253 -13.15 -27.66 4.49
C GLU A 253 -12.49 -26.65 5.43
N ILE A 254 -13.25 -26.12 6.39
CA ILE A 254 -12.75 -25.20 7.42
C ILE A 254 -11.64 -25.86 8.24
N MET A 255 -11.84 -27.10 8.70
CA MET A 255 -10.83 -27.85 9.45
C MET A 255 -9.58 -28.18 8.61
N LYS A 256 -9.76 -28.46 7.31
CA LYS A 256 -8.63 -28.70 6.40
C LYS A 256 -7.79 -27.43 6.21
N ALA A 257 -8.45 -26.28 6.00
CA ALA A 257 -7.79 -25.00 5.86
C ALA A 257 -7.06 -24.58 7.14
N TYR A 258 -7.70 -24.74 8.31
CA TYR A 258 -7.10 -24.52 9.61
C TYR A 258 -5.80 -25.32 9.80
N ARG A 259 -5.82 -26.65 9.59
CA ARG A 259 -4.62 -27.48 9.78
C ARG A 259 -3.46 -27.02 8.90
N LYS A 260 -3.73 -26.70 7.64
CA LYS A 260 -2.72 -26.23 6.69
C LYS A 260 -2.11 -24.90 7.13
N LEU A 261 -2.94 -23.94 7.52
CA LEU A 261 -2.49 -22.61 7.92
C LEU A 261 -1.80 -22.62 9.29
N ALA A 262 -2.31 -23.40 10.24
CA ALA A 262 -1.70 -23.57 11.57
C ALA A 262 -0.31 -24.20 11.46
N GLN A 263 -0.13 -25.19 10.58
CA GLN A 263 1.19 -25.77 10.32
C GLN A 263 2.13 -24.76 9.66
N GLN A 264 1.63 -23.93 8.75
CA GLN A 264 2.45 -22.92 8.05
C GLN A 264 2.91 -21.80 9.00
N TRP A 265 2.00 -21.29 9.84
CA TRP A 265 2.22 -20.15 10.73
C TRP A 265 2.61 -20.57 12.15
N HIS A 266 3.05 -21.80 12.36
CA HIS A 266 3.55 -22.23 13.65
C HIS A 266 4.82 -21.41 14.01
N PRO A 267 4.91 -20.80 15.21
CA PRO A 267 6.06 -19.96 15.58
C PRO A 267 7.42 -20.65 15.45
N ASP A 268 7.47 -21.98 15.66
CA ASP A 268 8.71 -22.77 15.51
C ASP A 268 9.27 -22.81 14.08
N ASN A 269 8.46 -22.44 13.08
CA ASN A 269 8.94 -22.36 11.69
C ASN A 269 9.76 -21.09 11.42
N PHE A 270 9.76 -20.11 12.34
CA PHE A 270 10.38 -18.81 12.15
C PHE A 270 11.48 -18.57 13.18
N SER A 271 12.67 -18.22 12.71
CA SER A 271 13.85 -17.96 13.54
C SER A 271 14.04 -16.49 13.89
N ASP A 272 13.55 -15.56 13.05
CA ASP A 272 13.60 -14.12 13.31
C ASP A 272 12.49 -13.69 14.27
N GLU A 273 12.83 -12.85 15.25
CA GLU A 273 11.92 -12.39 16.30
C GLU A 273 10.73 -11.58 15.76
N LYS A 274 10.93 -10.78 14.70
CA LYS A 274 9.84 -10.01 14.08
C LYS A 274 8.91 -10.94 13.30
N GLU A 275 9.47 -11.93 12.61
CA GLU A 275 8.67 -12.93 11.88
C GLU A 275 7.91 -13.84 12.83
N LYS A 276 8.53 -14.25 13.94
CA LYS A 276 7.89 -15.05 14.98
C LYS A 276 6.69 -14.32 15.59
N LYS A 277 6.82 -13.03 15.93
CA LYS A 277 5.67 -12.21 16.39
C LYS A 277 4.55 -12.10 15.36
N LYS A 278 4.90 -11.97 14.07
CA LYS A 278 3.89 -12.00 12.99
C LYS A 278 3.20 -13.37 12.91
N ALA A 279 3.97 -14.44 13.02
CA ALA A 279 3.44 -15.80 12.99
C ALA A 279 2.54 -16.10 14.17
N GLU A 280 2.91 -15.69 15.39
CA GLU A 280 2.08 -15.78 16.58
C GLU A 280 0.73 -15.05 16.39
N LYS A 281 0.76 -13.81 15.89
CA LYS A 281 -0.47 -13.04 15.61
C LYS A 281 -1.36 -13.77 14.58
N MET A 282 -0.77 -14.24 13.49
CA MET A 282 -1.49 -15.00 12.46
C MET A 282 -2.06 -16.31 13.01
N PHE A 283 -1.31 -17.02 13.86
CA PHE A 283 -1.73 -18.27 14.47
C PHE A 283 -2.93 -18.06 15.40
N ILE A 284 -2.93 -17.00 16.21
CA ILE A 284 -4.06 -16.60 17.04
C ILE A 284 -5.29 -16.30 16.17
N ASP A 285 -5.12 -15.56 15.08
CA ASP A 285 -6.21 -15.23 14.15
C ASP A 285 -6.78 -16.51 13.48
N ILE A 286 -5.91 -17.42 13.03
CA ILE A 286 -6.29 -18.73 12.47
C ILE A 286 -7.08 -19.57 13.48
N ALA A 287 -6.65 -19.59 14.74
CA ALA A 287 -7.34 -20.31 15.81
C ALA A 287 -8.72 -19.71 16.10
N SER A 288 -8.82 -18.38 16.20
CA SER A 288 -10.09 -17.67 16.41
C SER A 288 -11.08 -17.92 15.27
N ALA A 289 -10.60 -17.92 14.02
CA ALA A 289 -11.43 -18.21 12.86
C ALA A 289 -11.96 -19.64 12.85
N LYS A 290 -11.13 -20.62 13.27
CA LYS A 290 -11.60 -22.01 13.43
C LYS A 290 -12.67 -22.09 14.51
N GLU A 291 -12.50 -21.40 15.63
CA GLU A 291 -13.46 -21.41 16.73
C GLU A 291 -14.83 -20.91 16.26
N VAL A 292 -14.86 -19.72 15.64
CA VAL A 292 -16.11 -19.09 15.18
C VAL A 292 -16.77 -19.90 14.07
N LEU A 293 -16.02 -20.36 13.06
CA LEU A 293 -16.61 -20.98 11.88
C LEU A 293 -17.00 -22.46 12.05
N THR A 294 -16.50 -23.13 13.10
CA THR A 294 -16.83 -24.55 13.36
C THR A 294 -17.95 -24.75 14.39
N ASP A 295 -18.30 -23.69 15.11
CA ASP A 295 -19.45 -23.60 16.00
C ASP A 295 -20.64 -22.99 15.24
N ALA A 296 -21.79 -23.66 15.29
CA ALA A 296 -22.95 -23.27 14.48
C ALA A 296 -23.58 -21.95 14.96
N GLU A 297 -23.57 -21.69 16.28
CA GLU A 297 -24.16 -20.50 16.88
C GLU A 297 -23.25 -19.28 16.64
N LYS A 298 -21.95 -19.42 16.91
CA LYS A 298 -20.96 -18.35 16.66
C LYS A 298 -20.88 -18.00 15.18
N ARG A 299 -20.92 -18.99 14.29
CA ARG A 299 -20.96 -18.76 12.84
C ARG A 299 -22.22 -18.02 12.43
N ALA A 300 -23.37 -18.38 12.98
CA ALA A 300 -24.63 -17.69 12.68
C ALA A 300 -24.64 -16.24 13.20
N GLN A 301 -24.07 -15.96 14.37
CA GLN A 301 -23.88 -14.59 14.88
C GLN A 301 -22.96 -13.79 13.96
N PHE A 302 -21.84 -14.38 13.57
CA PHE A 302 -20.90 -13.77 12.63
C PHE A 302 -21.52 -13.48 11.25
N ASP A 303 -22.33 -14.41 10.73
CA ASP A 303 -23.04 -14.24 9.46
C ASP A 303 -24.14 -13.15 9.55
N LYS A 304 -24.63 -12.82 10.75
CA LYS A 304 -25.52 -11.68 11.02
C LYS A 304 -24.78 -10.33 11.19
N GLY A 305 -23.44 -10.34 11.20
CA GLY A 305 -22.61 -9.14 11.33
C GLY A 305 -22.18 -8.79 12.77
N GLU A 306 -22.48 -9.68 13.72
CA GLU A 306 -22.05 -9.60 15.11
C GLU A 306 -20.76 -10.41 15.28
N ASP A 307 -19.72 -9.86 15.89
CA ASP A 307 -18.50 -10.62 16.12
C ASP A 307 -18.60 -11.36 17.46
N PRO A 308 -18.74 -12.70 17.47
CA PRO A 308 -18.93 -13.47 18.71
C PRO A 308 -17.71 -13.41 19.65
N LEU A 309 -16.56 -12.93 19.16
CA LEU A 309 -15.36 -12.75 19.95
C LEU A 309 -15.09 -11.27 20.29
N ASP A 310 -16.03 -10.35 20.03
CA ASP A 310 -15.89 -8.91 20.36
C ASP A 310 -15.80 -8.72 21.89
N PRO A 311 -14.70 -8.17 22.42
CA PRO A 311 -14.53 -7.91 23.86
C PRO A 311 -15.64 -7.02 24.46
N GLU A 312 -16.22 -6.12 23.67
CA GLU A 312 -17.31 -5.24 24.13
C GLU A 312 -18.63 -5.98 24.31
N GLN A 313 -18.88 -7.06 23.55
CA GLN A 313 -20.10 -7.87 23.68
C GLN A 313 -19.99 -8.92 24.81
N GLN A 314 -18.77 -9.31 25.20
CA GLN A 314 -18.52 -10.28 26.27
C GLN A 314 -18.74 -9.72 27.69
N GLN A 315 -18.98 -8.42 27.87
CA GLN A 315 -19.37 -7.86 29.18
C GLN A 315 -20.82 -8.16 29.60
N HIS A 316 -21.67 -8.70 28.71
CA HIS A 316 -23.08 -8.99 29.03
C HIS A 316 -23.46 -10.49 28.98
N GLY A 317 -22.53 -11.38 28.64
CA GLY A 317 -22.75 -12.83 28.69
C GLY A 317 -21.50 -13.52 29.24
N GLY A 318 -21.63 -14.24 30.36
CA GLY A 318 -20.53 -14.83 31.14
C GLY A 318 -19.77 -15.97 30.47
N PHE A 319 -19.21 -15.74 29.28
CA PHE A 319 -18.36 -16.67 28.56
C PHE A 319 -16.93 -16.13 28.52
N GLN A 320 -16.06 -16.65 29.40
CA GLN A 320 -14.63 -16.34 29.39
C GLN A 320 -13.97 -17.00 28.18
N ASN A 321 -13.36 -16.18 27.32
CA ASN A 321 -12.58 -16.64 26.18
C ASN A 321 -11.20 -17.15 26.67
N PRO A 322 -10.82 -18.43 26.47
CA PRO A 322 -9.56 -18.99 26.98
C PRO A 322 -8.29 -18.38 26.37
N PHE A 323 -8.44 -17.60 25.29
CA PHE A 323 -7.33 -17.05 24.51
C PHE A 323 -7.06 -15.56 24.78
N TYR A 324 -7.96 -14.84 25.46
CA TYR A 324 -7.79 -13.41 25.78
C TYR A 324 -7.31 -13.16 27.21
N GLY A 325 -7.28 -14.19 28.07
CA GLY A 325 -6.71 -14.14 29.40
C GLY A 325 -5.31 -14.75 29.43
N GLY A 326 -4.30 -13.99 29.00
CA GLY A 326 -2.88 -14.28 29.24
C GLY A 326 -2.38 -15.63 28.72
N PHE A 327 -1.78 -15.64 27.53
CA PHE A 327 -0.87 -16.72 27.15
C PHE A 327 0.33 -16.73 28.12
N PRO A 328 0.59 -17.81 28.88
CA PRO A 328 1.76 -17.90 29.72
C PRO A 328 2.91 -18.41 28.87
N PHE A 329 3.55 -17.52 28.11
CA PHE A 329 4.86 -17.78 27.50
C PHE A 329 6.03 -17.29 28.36
N ALA A 330 5.78 -17.03 29.65
CA ALA A 330 6.82 -16.73 30.63
C ALA A 330 7.04 -17.96 31.53
N GLY A 331 8.11 -18.71 31.25
CA GLY A 331 8.84 -19.48 32.26
C GLY A 331 8.19 -20.77 32.78
N ASP A 332 8.86 -21.87 32.46
CA ASP A 332 9.12 -23.01 33.35
C ASP A 332 7.92 -23.79 33.95
N GLY A 333 7.72 -25.02 33.47
CA GLY A 333 7.20 -26.14 34.27
C GLY A 333 5.69 -26.21 34.63
N GLY A 334 4.85 -26.68 33.68
CA GLY A 334 3.58 -27.42 33.94
C GLY A 334 2.29 -26.78 33.37
N PRO A 335 1.13 -27.50 33.28
CA PRO A 335 0.86 -28.93 33.10
C PRO A 335 0.32 -29.27 31.68
N PHE A 336 0.38 -28.35 30.70
CA PHE A 336 -0.12 -28.60 29.34
C PHE A 336 1.00 -29.01 28.37
N SER A 337 1.29 -30.31 28.33
CA SER A 337 2.01 -30.92 27.20
C SER A 337 1.01 -31.15 26.05
N PHE A 338 1.03 -30.30 25.02
CA PHE A 338 0.30 -30.57 23.78
C PHE A 338 1.08 -31.59 22.93
N LYS A 339 0.81 -32.89 23.15
CA LYS A 339 1.26 -33.96 22.25
C LYS A 339 0.29 -34.11 21.07
N PHE A 340 0.73 -33.71 19.88
CA PHE A 340 0.04 -34.03 18.64
C PHE A 340 0.37 -35.47 18.22
N HIS A 341 -0.64 -36.36 18.18
CA HIS A 341 -0.51 -37.67 17.54
C HIS A 341 -0.93 -37.52 16.07
N PHE A 342 0.04 -37.62 15.17
CA PHE A 342 -0.21 -37.83 13.75
C PHE A 342 -0.20 -39.34 13.51
N GLY A 343 -1.38 -39.90 13.25
CA GLY A 343 -1.57 -41.28 12.79
C GLY A 343 -1.92 -41.31 11.31
#